data_AF-A0A2P5X7K3-F1
#
_entry.id   AF-A0A2P5X7K3-F1
#
_cell.length_a   1.000
_cell.length_b   1.000
_cell.length_c   1.000
_cell.angle_alpha   90.00
_cell.angle_beta   90.00
_cell.angle_gamma   90.00
#
_symmetry.space_group_name_H-M   'P 1'
#
loop_
_entity.id
_entity.type
_entity.pdbx_description
1 polymer ?
#
loop_
_entity_poly.entity_id
_entity_poly.type
_entity_poly.pdbx_seq_one_letter_code
_entity_poly.pdbx_strand_id
1 'polypeptide(L)'
;MNGECPFCLNIMEDANNVMRICSAVVVTWALVVITQNMNEFLSMEIKDWVFVNLRFPDYFANDAMDWDVLFEVICRNLWQRCNRLIFDEDFCDMESVVQRRSQRLNLEVIRSRGSEGLELDGGNQCNHRPNGGQDRLKSGGK
;
A
#
# COMPACT_ATOMS: atom_id res chain seq x y z
N MET A 1 -0.92 14.36 15.77
CA MET A 1 -0.67 13.68 14.48
C MET A 1 0.59 14.29 13.92
N ASN A 2 1.68 13.55 13.98
CA ASN A 2 2.93 13.94 13.32
C ASN A 2 2.72 13.58 11.84
N GLY A 3 3.01 14.46 10.89
CA GLY A 3 2.80 14.24 9.44
C GLY A 3 3.68 13.15 8.81
N GLU A 4 3.93 12.08 9.57
CA GLU A 4 4.70 10.92 9.20
C GLU A 4 3.87 10.02 8.29
N CYS A 5 4.47 9.55 7.20
CA CYS A 5 3.83 8.61 6.31
C CYS A 5 3.53 7.29 7.04
N PRO A 6 2.28 6.77 7.02
CA PRO A 6 1.91 5.57 7.77
C PRO A 6 2.60 4.28 7.29
N PHE A 7 3.23 4.33 6.11
CA PHE A 7 3.91 3.18 5.49
C PHE A 7 5.42 3.16 5.73
N CYS A 8 6.11 4.28 5.50
CA CYS A 8 7.56 4.36 5.59
C CYS A 8 8.06 5.18 6.78
N LEU A 9 7.16 5.74 7.59
CA LEU A 9 7.45 6.59 8.75
C LEU A 9 8.26 7.85 8.42
N ASN A 10 8.30 8.24 7.14
CA ASN A 10 8.99 9.44 6.71
C ASN A 10 8.23 10.68 7.20
N ILE A 11 8.93 11.63 7.83
CA ILE A 11 8.38 12.78 8.57
C ILE A 11 7.66 13.78 7.64
N MET A 12 7.98 13.75 6.35
CA MET A 12 7.37 14.60 5.33
C MET A 12 6.51 13.75 4.39
N GLU A 13 5.24 13.60 4.75
CA GLU A 13 4.25 13.08 3.82
C GLU A 13 3.84 14.20 2.84
N ASP A 14 4.51 14.24 1.70
CA ASP A 14 4.06 15.02 0.55
C ASP A 14 3.51 14.11 -0.56
N ALA A 15 2.88 14.73 -1.56
CA ALA A 15 2.33 14.06 -2.73
C ALA A 15 3.36 13.15 -3.42
N ASN A 16 4.64 13.54 -3.44
CA ASN A 16 5.73 12.78 -4.03
C ASN A 16 6.04 11.51 -3.23
N ASN A 17 6.10 11.62 -1.90
CA ASN A 17 6.29 10.48 -1.01
C ASN A 17 5.17 9.47 -1.16
N VAL A 18 3.92 9.92 -1.10
CA VAL A 18 2.72 9.06 -1.18
C VAL A 18 2.59 8.35 -2.53
N MET A 19 2.86 9.05 -3.63
CA MET A 19 2.58 8.48 -4.96
C MET A 19 3.78 7.76 -5.57
N ARG A 20 5.00 7.97 -5.07
CA ARG A 20 6.20 7.55 -5.80
C ARG A 20 7.33 6.99 -4.95
N ILE A 21 7.87 7.77 -4.01
CA ILE A 21 9.15 7.44 -3.35
C ILE A 21 9.00 6.68 -2.03
N CYS A 22 7.78 6.52 -1.50
CA CYS A 22 7.53 5.65 -0.35
C CYS A 22 7.96 4.21 -0.68
N SER A 23 8.70 3.56 0.23
CA SER A 23 9.20 2.20 0.02
C SER A 23 8.10 1.17 -0.25
N ALA A 24 6.91 1.34 0.34
CA ALA A 24 5.75 0.48 0.07
C ALA A 24 5.18 0.68 -1.35
N VAL A 25 5.39 1.86 -1.93
CA VAL A 25 4.89 2.28 -3.25
C VAL A 25 5.86 1.93 -4.37
N VAL A 26 7.16 2.00 -4.09
CA VAL A 26 8.22 1.60 -5.04
C VAL A 26 8.04 0.16 -5.52
N VAL A 27 7.52 -0.73 -4.67
CA VAL A 27 7.23 -2.13 -5.04
C VAL A 27 6.15 -2.19 -6.13
N THR A 28 5.10 -1.37 -6.05
CA THR A 28 4.07 -1.28 -7.09
C THR A 28 4.65 -0.81 -8.42
N TRP A 29 5.49 0.24 -8.39
CA TRP A 29 6.13 0.76 -9.59
C TRP A 29 7.10 -0.23 -10.23
N ALA A 30 7.85 -1.00 -9.43
CA ALA A 30 8.78 -2.01 -9.92
C ALA A 30 8.10 -3.14 -10.73
N LEU A 31 6.78 -3.31 -10.63
CA LEU A 31 6.02 -4.29 -11.42
C LEU A 31 5.69 -3.79 -12.84
N VAL A 32 5.60 -2.46 -13.02
CA VAL A 32 5.03 -1.86 -14.24
C VAL A 32 6.00 -0.92 -14.96
N VAL A 33 7.08 -0.50 -14.30
CA VAL A 33 8.13 0.36 -14.86
C VAL A 33 9.35 -0.44 -15.29
N ILE A 34 9.98 -0.04 -16.39
CA ILE A 34 11.23 -0.60 -16.90
C ILE A 34 12.33 -0.47 -15.84
N THR A 35 12.89 -1.61 -15.44
CA THR A 35 13.92 -1.68 -14.38
C THR A 35 15.09 -0.73 -14.61
N GLN A 36 15.50 -0.55 -15.88
CA GLN A 36 16.61 0.34 -16.26
C GLN A 36 16.30 1.81 -16.01
N ASN A 37 15.02 2.20 -16.09
CA ASN A 37 14.57 3.58 -15.95
C ASN A 37 14.03 3.87 -14.53
N MET A 38 14.02 2.88 -13.63
CA MET A 38 13.51 3.04 -12.25
C MET A 38 14.22 4.16 -11.47
N ASN A 39 15.54 4.29 -11.60
CA ASN A 39 16.27 5.35 -10.89
C ASN A 39 15.84 6.74 -11.37
N GLU A 40 15.67 6.93 -12.67
CA GLU A 40 15.18 8.18 -13.25
C GLU A 40 13.73 8.43 -12.83
N PHE A 41 12.87 7.40 -12.91
CA PHE A 41 11.48 7.46 -12.50
C PHE A 41 11.32 7.98 -11.05
N LEU A 42 12.14 7.49 -10.12
CA LEU A 42 12.08 7.84 -8.70
C LEU A 42 12.76 9.18 -8.36
N SER A 43 13.66 9.69 -9.21
CA SER A 43 14.43 10.91 -8.95
C SER A 43 13.97 12.13 -9.75
N MET A 44 13.16 11.95 -10.80
CA MET A 44 12.62 13.03 -11.63
C MET A 44 11.81 14.05 -10.81
N GLU A 45 11.80 15.32 -11.22
CA GLU A 45 10.94 16.33 -10.58
C GLU A 45 9.46 15.93 -10.73
N ILE A 46 8.61 16.24 -9.74
CA ILE A 46 7.24 15.70 -9.69
C ILE A 46 6.39 16.12 -10.90
N LYS A 47 6.51 17.35 -11.40
CA LYS A 47 5.74 17.85 -12.56
C LYS A 47 6.23 17.20 -13.83
N ASP A 48 7.54 17.09 -14.00
CA ASP A 48 8.14 16.39 -15.15
C ASP A 48 7.73 14.92 -15.14
N TRP A 49 7.71 14.29 -13.96
CA TRP A 49 7.28 12.91 -13.79
C TRP A 49 5.83 12.69 -14.21
N VAL A 50 4.90 13.55 -13.74
CA VAL A 50 3.50 13.48 -14.19
C VAL A 50 3.41 13.71 -15.70
N PHE A 51 4.10 14.73 -16.22
CA PHE A 51 4.07 15.06 -17.64
C PHE A 51 4.57 13.91 -18.52
N VAL A 52 5.72 13.31 -18.19
CA VAL A 52 6.32 12.24 -18.98
C VAL A 52 5.43 11.00 -18.97
N ASN A 53 4.92 10.61 -17.80
CA ASN A 53 4.04 9.44 -17.70
C ASN A 53 2.71 9.60 -18.44
N LEU A 54 2.19 10.82 -18.58
CA LEU A 54 0.95 11.08 -19.32
C LEU A 54 1.15 11.33 -20.82
N ARG A 55 2.37 11.68 -21.27
CA ARG A 55 2.63 12.08 -22.67
C ARG A 55 3.49 11.11 -23.45
N PHE A 56 4.32 10.32 -22.78
CA PHE A 56 5.26 9.40 -23.40
C PHE A 56 5.08 8.00 -22.77
N PRO A 57 4.02 7.25 -23.15
CA PRO A 57 3.68 5.99 -22.51
C PRO A 57 4.79 4.94 -22.62
N ASP A 58 5.58 4.97 -23.69
CA ASP A 58 6.69 4.04 -23.91
C ASP A 58 7.96 4.37 -23.11
N TYR A 59 8.04 5.51 -22.41
CA TYR A 59 9.30 5.96 -21.79
C TYR A 59 9.63 5.19 -20.52
N PHE A 60 8.63 4.97 -19.66
CA PHE A 60 8.82 4.28 -18.38
C PHE A 60 8.12 2.93 -18.32
N ALA A 61 7.06 2.70 -19.10
CA ALA A 61 6.23 1.51 -18.95
C ALA A 61 6.89 0.26 -19.52
N ASN A 62 6.77 -0.87 -18.81
CA ASN A 62 7.10 -2.20 -19.37
C ASN A 62 6.13 -2.61 -20.48
N ASP A 63 4.90 -2.11 -20.42
CA ASP A 63 3.85 -2.25 -21.43
C ASP A 63 3.17 -0.89 -21.60
N ALA A 64 3.24 -0.34 -22.81
CA ALA A 64 2.73 1.00 -23.10
C ALA A 64 1.21 1.04 -23.36
N MET A 65 0.57 -0.12 -23.54
CA MET A 65 -0.88 -0.18 -23.78
C MET A 65 -1.63 0.38 -22.57
N ASP A 66 -2.43 1.42 -22.81
CA ASP A 66 -3.23 2.13 -21.80
C ASP A 66 -2.42 2.62 -20.57
N TRP A 67 -1.13 2.93 -20.78
CA TRP A 67 -0.24 3.33 -19.69
C TRP A 67 -0.73 4.58 -18.95
N ASP A 68 -1.25 5.58 -19.66
CA ASP A 68 -1.79 6.80 -19.07
C ASP A 68 -2.95 6.50 -18.10
N VAL A 69 -3.85 5.60 -18.51
CA VAL A 69 -4.95 5.12 -17.66
C VAL A 69 -4.42 4.33 -16.47
N LEU A 70 -3.50 3.39 -16.68
CA LEU A 70 -2.91 2.59 -15.61
C LEU A 70 -2.17 3.46 -14.59
N PHE A 71 -1.37 4.40 -15.07
CA PHE A 71 -0.64 5.37 -14.28
C PHE A 71 -1.59 6.21 -13.41
N GLU A 72 -2.65 6.74 -14.00
CA GLU A 72 -3.65 7.52 -13.26
C GLU A 72 -4.34 6.67 -12.19
N VAL A 73 -4.74 5.44 -12.54
CA VAL A 73 -5.39 4.50 -11.62
C VAL A 73 -4.45 4.17 -10.46
N ILE A 74 -3.17 3.88 -10.71
CA ILE A 74 -2.19 3.62 -9.64
C ILE A 74 -2.05 4.85 -8.73
N CYS A 75 -1.81 6.05 -9.29
CA CYS A 75 -1.68 7.28 -8.52
C CYS A 75 -2.90 7.54 -7.63
N ARG A 76 -4.10 7.39 -8.21
CA ARG A 76 -5.36 7.58 -7.50
C ARG A 76 -5.53 6.58 -6.35
N ASN A 77 -5.25 5.30 -6.60
CA ASN A 77 -5.36 4.26 -5.57
C ASN A 77 -4.37 4.50 -4.43
N LEU A 78 -3.12 4.86 -4.73
CA LEU A 78 -2.12 5.19 -3.73
C LEU A 78 -2.54 6.38 -2.87
N TRP A 79 -3.01 7.45 -3.51
CA TRP A 79 -3.53 8.64 -2.83
C TRP A 79 -4.74 8.33 -1.94
N GLN A 80 -5.73 7.58 -2.46
CA GLN A 80 -6.90 7.18 -1.70
C GLN A 80 -6.52 6.28 -0.52
N ARG A 81 -5.60 5.33 -0.72
CA ARG A 81 -5.14 4.43 0.34
C ARG A 81 -4.46 5.21 1.48
N CYS A 82 -3.56 6.15 1.17
CA CYS A 82 -2.94 7.01 2.17
C CYS A 82 -3.98 7.83 2.94
N ASN A 83 -4.90 8.49 2.23
CA ASN A 83 -5.92 9.31 2.90
C ASN A 83 -6.83 8.48 3.81
N ARG A 84 -7.22 7.27 3.38
CA ARG A 84 -8.02 6.40 4.24
C ARG A 84 -7.27 6.02 5.51
N LEU A 85 -5.97 5.70 5.44
CA LEU A 85 -5.20 5.39 6.65
C LEU A 85 -5.09 6.57 7.64
N ILE A 86 -5.13 7.80 7.14
CA ILE A 86 -5.01 9.01 7.98
C ILE A 86 -6.35 9.42 8.58
N PHE A 87 -7.43 9.29 7.80
CA PHE A 87 -8.73 9.88 8.13
C PHE A 87 -9.84 8.88 8.46
N ASP A 88 -9.65 7.59 8.21
CA ASP A 88 -10.60 6.51 8.48
C ASP A 88 -10.03 5.59 9.56
N GLU A 89 -10.43 5.81 10.82
CA GLU A 89 -9.92 5.07 11.99
C GLU A 89 -10.26 3.56 11.95
N ASP A 90 -11.31 3.19 11.21
CA ASP A 90 -11.74 1.81 11.02
C ASP A 90 -11.07 1.17 9.78
N PHE A 91 -10.32 1.94 8.99
CA PHE A 91 -9.61 1.41 7.83
C PHE A 91 -8.39 0.61 8.25
N CYS A 92 -8.51 -0.71 8.16
CA CYS A 92 -7.39 -1.63 8.23
C CYS A 92 -6.95 -2.01 6.81
N ASP A 93 -5.77 -1.55 6.39
CA ASP A 93 -5.18 -2.05 5.15
C ASP A 93 -4.83 -3.53 5.34
N MET A 94 -5.52 -4.42 4.62
CA MET A 94 -5.30 -5.87 4.71
C MET A 94 -3.88 -6.26 4.27
N GLU A 95 -3.22 -5.44 3.43
CA GLU A 95 -1.80 -5.61 3.15
C GLU A 95 -0.96 -5.37 4.41
N SER A 96 -1.32 -4.47 5.33
CA SER A 96 -0.48 -4.07 6.47
C SER A 96 -0.24 -5.16 7.51
N VAL A 97 -1.20 -6.06 7.73
CA VAL A 97 -1.06 -7.22 8.64
C VAL A 97 -0.07 -8.23 8.05
N VAL A 98 -0.03 -8.34 6.73
CA VAL A 98 0.90 -9.17 5.99
C VAL A 98 2.25 -8.44 5.87
N GLN A 99 2.31 -7.15 5.53
CA GLN A 99 3.53 -6.36 5.30
C GLN A 99 4.44 -6.22 6.52
N ARG A 100 3.87 -6.19 7.75
CA ARG A 100 4.67 -6.22 8.99
C ARG A 100 5.44 -7.53 9.19
N ARG A 101 5.03 -8.64 8.54
CA ARG A 101 5.69 -9.95 8.60
C ARG A 101 6.23 -10.46 7.25
N SER A 102 5.77 -9.94 6.11
CA SER A 102 5.96 -10.50 4.76
C SER A 102 7.20 -10.03 4.02
N GLN A 103 8.03 -9.17 4.63
CA GLN A 103 9.43 -9.03 4.19
C GLN A 103 10.18 -10.38 4.16
N ARG A 104 9.65 -11.42 4.85
CA ARG A 104 10.19 -12.79 4.80
C ARG A 104 9.52 -13.73 3.80
N LEU A 105 8.38 -13.39 3.16
CA LEU A 105 7.57 -14.35 2.39
C LEU A 105 7.34 -14.01 0.90
N ASN A 106 7.72 -12.81 0.43
CA ASN A 106 7.49 -12.42 -0.98
C ASN A 106 8.34 -13.15 -2.04
N LEU A 107 9.10 -14.19 -1.68
CA LEU A 107 9.80 -15.06 -2.64
C LEU A 107 8.95 -16.24 -3.15
N GLU A 108 7.85 -16.61 -2.47
CA GLU A 108 7.16 -17.87 -2.78
C GLU A 108 5.94 -17.72 -3.70
N VAL A 109 5.29 -16.56 -3.75
CA VAL A 109 4.03 -16.38 -4.51
C VAL A 109 4.23 -16.24 -6.02
N ILE A 110 5.43 -15.84 -6.48
CA ILE A 110 5.74 -15.77 -7.92
C ILE A 110 5.86 -17.19 -8.54
N ARG A 111 5.98 -18.26 -7.74
CA ARG A 111 5.95 -19.65 -8.24
C ARG A 111 4.54 -20.18 -8.57
N SER A 112 3.49 -19.50 -8.16
CA SER A 112 2.12 -20.04 -8.28
C SER A 112 1.37 -19.60 -9.54
N ARG A 113 2.01 -18.91 -10.49
CA ARG A 113 1.47 -18.71 -11.85
C ARG A 113 1.56 -19.98 -12.73
N GLY A 114 1.87 -21.13 -12.15
CA GLY A 114 1.64 -22.45 -12.72
C GLY A 114 0.61 -23.23 -11.90
N SER A 115 -0.56 -23.44 -12.49
CA SER A 115 -1.51 -24.54 -12.22
C SER A 115 -2.56 -24.37 -11.10
N GLU A 116 -3.79 -24.11 -11.59
CA GLU A 116 -5.08 -24.73 -11.22
C GLU A 116 -5.49 -24.91 -9.75
N GLY A 117 -6.61 -24.23 -9.42
CA GLY A 117 -7.73 -24.80 -8.67
C GLY A 117 -7.55 -25.02 -7.17
N LEU A 118 -8.30 -24.28 -6.35
CA LEU A 118 -9.09 -24.78 -5.22
C LEU A 118 -9.86 -23.63 -4.55
N GLU A 119 -11.16 -23.84 -4.38
CA GLU A 119 -12.08 -23.01 -3.59
C GLU A 119 -11.58 -22.83 -2.16
N LEU A 120 -11.74 -21.63 -1.60
CA LEU A 120 -11.71 -21.42 -0.16
C LEU A 120 -12.90 -20.54 0.25
N ASP A 121 -13.95 -21.24 0.66
CA ASP A 121 -14.97 -20.76 1.59
C ASP A 121 -14.29 -20.45 2.94
N GLY A 122 -14.66 -19.34 3.59
CA GLY A 122 -13.99 -18.93 4.82
C GLY A 122 -14.29 -17.51 5.26
N GLY A 123 -15.54 -17.27 5.65
CA GLY A 123 -15.87 -16.06 6.41
C GLY A 123 -15.04 -15.98 7.70
N ASN A 124 -14.66 -14.78 8.13
CA ASN A 124 -14.62 -14.47 9.55
C ASN A 124 -14.51 -12.98 9.88
N GLN A 125 -15.54 -12.56 10.61
CA GLN A 125 -15.64 -11.59 11.69
C GLN A 125 -14.34 -10.93 12.15
N CYS A 126 -14.31 -9.60 12.04
CA CYS A 126 -13.39 -8.73 12.78
C CYS A 126 -13.67 -8.87 14.28
N ASN A 127 -12.65 -9.24 15.06
CA ASN A 127 -12.74 -9.33 16.52
C ASN A 127 -13.07 -7.96 17.13
N HIS A 128 -14.31 -7.82 17.64
CA HIS A 128 -14.67 -6.76 18.57
C HIS A 128 -13.86 -6.92 19.87
N ARG A 129 -13.11 -5.88 20.25
CA ARG A 129 -12.71 -5.71 21.66
C ARG A 129 -13.97 -5.42 22.48
N PRO A 130 -14.28 -6.15 23.56
CA PRO A 130 -15.29 -5.70 24.48
C PRO A 130 -14.71 -4.55 25.31
N ASN A 131 -15.45 -3.45 25.31
CA ASN A 131 -15.25 -2.30 26.17
C ASN A 131 -16.14 -2.48 27.41
N GLY A 132 -15.60 -2.22 28.60
CA GLY A 132 -16.40 -1.91 29.80
C GLY A 132 -16.51 -3.00 30.89
N GLY A 133 -16.31 -2.57 32.14
CA GLY A 133 -16.73 -3.33 33.33
C GLY A 133 -15.93 -3.03 34.61
N GLN A 134 -16.15 -1.86 35.23
CA GLN A 134 -15.88 -1.70 36.66
C GLN A 134 -16.82 -2.63 37.44
N ASP A 135 -16.30 -3.51 38.31
CA ASP A 135 -17.10 -4.08 39.40
C ASP A 135 -16.27 -4.42 40.65
N ARG A 136 -16.33 -3.47 41.59
CA ARG A 136 -16.52 -3.60 43.04
C ARG A 136 -16.52 -5.03 43.63
N LEU A 137 -15.40 -5.45 44.23
CA LEU A 137 -15.40 -6.55 45.20
C LEU A 137 -15.71 -6.04 46.62
N LYS A 138 -16.94 -6.26 47.05
CA LYS A 138 -17.29 -6.46 48.47
C LYS A 138 -17.29 -7.97 48.72
N SER A 139 -16.55 -8.42 49.73
CA SER A 139 -16.84 -9.69 50.40
C SER A 139 -16.21 -9.67 51.79
N GLY A 140 -17.07 -9.58 52.80
CA GLY A 140 -16.74 -9.93 54.17
C GLY A 140 -17.20 -11.36 54.49
N GLY A 141 -16.61 -11.94 55.53
CA GLY A 141 -17.21 -13.00 56.34
C GLY A 141 -16.56 -14.38 56.22
N LYS A 142 -15.60 -14.68 57.09
CA LYS A 142 -15.86 -15.41 58.35
C LYS A 142 -14.71 -15.19 59.33
#